data_AF-A0A7X6QP52-F1
#
_entry.id   AF-A0A7X6QP52-F1
#
_cell.length_a   1.000
_cell.length_b   1.000
_cell.length_c   1.000
_cell.angle_alpha   90.00
_cell.angle_beta   90.00
_cell.angle_gamma   90.00
#
_symmetry.space_group_name_H-M   'P 1'
#
loop_
_entity.id
_entity.type
_entity.pdbx_description
1 polymer ?
#
loop_
_entity_poly.entity_id
_entity_poly.type
_entity_poly.pdbx_seq_one_letter_code
_entity_poly.pdbx_strand_id
1 'polypeptide(L)'
;MKSSLFSLIVLLLYSSMTQHTLGQNPSSDKETQGIDLPEMVFVKGGRFLMGSNYQKNKAHIRDNATEHLVFVSDFYIGRYEVTQKLWKTLMANNPSSLNEFPDHPVESVSWYEVRSFIIKLNQISGKNYLLPTEAEWEYAARGGDKSKGYKYSGSNSIHRVAWYFNNSKDQTWSVGKKKANELGIYDMTGNVLE
;
A
#
# COMPACT_ATOMS: atom_id res chain seq x y z
N MET A 1 26.03 4.44 -0.54
CA MET A 1 25.19 4.53 -1.76
C MET A 1 24.66 3.16 -2.12
N LYS A 2 23.43 2.83 -1.71
CA LYS A 2 22.59 1.85 -2.40
C LYS A 2 21.19 2.41 -2.37
N SER A 3 20.75 2.93 -3.50
CA SER A 3 19.35 3.21 -3.77
C SER A 3 18.60 1.89 -3.65
N SER A 4 18.01 1.64 -2.49
CA SER A 4 17.02 0.57 -2.38
C SER A 4 15.81 1.04 -3.15
N LEU A 5 15.55 0.39 -4.28
CA LEU A 5 14.31 0.53 -5.04
C LEU A 5 13.17 0.10 -4.11
N PHE A 6 12.50 1.07 -3.50
CA PHE A 6 11.24 0.87 -2.81
C PHE A 6 10.13 1.05 -3.85
N SER A 7 9.71 -0.05 -4.48
CA SER A 7 8.26 -0.24 -4.65
C SER A 7 7.74 -0.40 -3.21
N LEU A 8 6.59 0.11 -2.77
CA LEU A 8 5.31 0.31 -3.41
C LEU A 8 4.44 1.20 -2.50
N ILE A 9 3.43 1.80 -3.12
CA ILE A 9 2.51 2.75 -2.52
C ILE A 9 1.26 2.03 -2.02
N VAL A 10 1.10 2.07 -0.72
CA VAL A 10 -0.19 2.01 -0.07
C VAL A 10 -0.62 3.45 0.24
N LEU A 11 -1.90 3.78 0.03
CA LEU A 11 -2.41 5.12 0.27
C LEU A 11 -3.30 5.14 1.51
N LEU A 12 -3.15 6.15 2.36
CA LEU A 12 -4.01 6.42 3.51
C LEU A 12 -4.94 7.62 3.29
N LEU A 13 -6.21 7.53 3.69
CA LEU A 13 -7.10 8.71 3.80
C LEU A 13 -7.36 9.07 5.26
N TYR A 14 -7.16 10.33 5.62
CA TYR A 14 -7.64 10.90 6.90
C TYR A 14 -8.97 11.63 6.70
N SER A 15 -9.95 11.40 7.59
CA SER A 15 -11.16 12.22 7.66
C SER A 15 -10.92 13.43 8.56
N SER A 16 -10.68 14.61 8.00
CA SER A 16 -10.78 15.87 8.74
C SER A 16 -12.09 16.57 8.38
N MET A 17 -13.04 16.59 9.33
CA MET A 17 -14.11 17.58 9.28
C MET A 17 -13.59 18.91 9.78
N THR A 18 -13.39 19.86 8.87
CA THR A 18 -13.46 21.29 9.17
C THR A 18 -14.02 22.02 7.96
N GLN A 19 -15.18 22.65 8.12
CA GLN A 19 -15.67 23.66 7.18
C GLN A 19 -14.92 24.97 7.46
N HIS A 20 -14.29 25.54 6.43
CA HIS A 20 -14.25 26.98 6.27
C HIS A 20 -14.11 27.33 4.79
N THR A 21 -15.08 28.11 4.32
CA THR A 21 -15.22 28.69 2.99
C THR A 21 -14.15 29.76 2.75
N LEU A 22 -13.55 29.79 1.55
CA LEU A 22 -13.50 30.94 0.62
C LEU A 22 -12.63 30.60 -0.62
N GLY A 23 -13.21 30.82 -1.81
CA GLY A 23 -12.50 30.89 -3.09
C GLY A 23 -12.71 29.69 -4.03
N GLN A 24 -13.85 29.62 -4.72
CA GLN A 24 -13.99 28.71 -5.86
C GLN A 24 -13.14 29.21 -7.03
N ASN A 25 -12.15 28.40 -7.42
CA ASN A 25 -11.49 28.52 -8.71
C ASN A 25 -12.22 27.58 -9.69
N PRO A 26 -12.88 28.07 -10.75
CA PRO A 26 -13.82 27.28 -11.55
C PRO A 26 -13.16 26.30 -12.55
N SER A 27 -11.95 25.80 -12.26
CA SER A 27 -11.19 24.94 -13.18
C SER A 27 -10.99 23.49 -12.71
N SER A 28 -11.40 23.10 -11.50
CA SER A 28 -11.19 21.72 -10.98
C SER A 28 -12.28 20.72 -11.39
N ASP A 29 -13.46 21.18 -11.80
CA ASP A 29 -14.64 20.31 -11.91
C ASP A 29 -14.74 19.55 -13.25
N LYS A 30 -13.75 19.72 -14.15
CA LYS A 30 -13.73 19.06 -15.46
C LYS A 30 -12.73 17.90 -15.59
N GLU A 31 -11.80 17.71 -14.65
CA GLU A 31 -10.77 16.65 -14.73
C GLU A 31 -11.10 15.37 -13.93
N THR A 32 -12.10 15.39 -13.05
CA THR A 32 -12.49 14.21 -12.24
C THR A 32 -13.38 13.22 -12.98
N GLN A 33 -13.93 13.57 -14.14
CA GLN A 33 -14.77 12.66 -14.93
C GLN A 33 -13.88 11.63 -15.67
N GLY A 34 -13.58 10.50 -15.00
CA GLY A 34 -13.02 9.32 -15.67
C GLY A 34 -11.76 8.69 -15.05
N ILE A 35 -11.28 9.17 -13.90
CA ILE A 35 -10.17 8.51 -13.19
C ILE A 35 -10.73 7.50 -12.18
N ASP A 36 -10.36 6.24 -12.37
CA ASP A 36 -10.61 5.16 -11.40
C ASP A 36 -9.74 5.41 -10.15
N LEU A 37 -10.32 6.05 -9.13
CA LEU A 37 -9.63 6.30 -7.86
C LEU A 37 -9.32 4.99 -7.12
N PRO A 38 -8.26 4.95 -6.28
CA PRO A 38 -7.96 3.78 -5.46
C PRO A 38 -9.16 3.31 -4.64
N GLU A 39 -9.41 2.00 -4.66
CA GLU A 39 -10.34 1.38 -3.72
C GLU A 39 -9.69 1.31 -2.34
N MET A 40 -10.40 1.79 -1.32
CA MET A 40 -9.88 1.94 0.03
C MET A 40 -10.63 1.04 1.01
N VAL A 41 -9.91 0.42 1.94
CA VAL A 41 -10.43 -0.40 3.03
C VAL A 41 -10.34 0.40 4.33
N PHE A 42 -11.46 0.58 5.02
CA PHE A 42 -11.47 1.12 6.38
C PHE A 42 -10.83 0.11 7.34
N VAL A 43 -9.84 0.55 8.09
CA VAL A 43 -9.16 -0.21 9.13
C VAL A 43 -9.49 0.41 10.47
N LYS A 44 -10.19 -0.35 11.32
CA LYS A 44 -10.43 0.07 12.70
C LYS A 44 -9.11 0.02 13.44
N GLY A 45 -8.68 1.15 13.98
CA GLY A 45 -7.44 1.28 14.72
C GLY A 45 -7.47 0.54 16.04
N GLY A 46 -6.29 0.34 16.62
CA GLY A 46 -6.14 -0.38 17.86
C GLY A 46 -4.68 -0.49 18.30
N ARG A 47 -4.48 -1.29 19.34
CA ARG A 47 -3.15 -1.63 19.84
C ARG A 47 -2.72 -2.99 19.32
N PHE A 48 -1.46 -3.14 18.94
CA PHE A 48 -0.88 -4.42 18.54
C PHE A 48 0.60 -4.50 18.91
N LEU A 49 1.12 -5.72 18.93
CA LEU A 49 2.53 -5.98 19.10
C LEU A 49 3.20 -5.95 17.72
N MET A 50 3.97 -4.90 17.46
CA MET A 50 4.73 -4.71 16.23
C MET A 50 6.10 -5.36 16.34
N GLY A 51 6.61 -5.93 15.25
CA GLY A 51 7.89 -6.65 15.22
C GLY A 51 7.77 -8.16 15.46
N SER A 52 8.89 -8.82 15.78
CA SER A 52 8.92 -10.28 15.92
C SER A 52 9.90 -10.74 17.01
N ASN A 53 9.49 -11.65 17.89
CA ASN A 53 10.43 -12.28 18.84
C ASN A 53 11.43 -13.28 18.22
N TYR A 54 11.69 -13.22 16.91
CA TYR A 54 12.54 -14.18 16.22
C TYR A 54 14.02 -14.03 16.58
N GLN A 55 14.45 -14.73 17.63
CA GLN A 55 15.85 -14.94 17.94
C GLN A 55 16.42 -16.09 17.11
N LYS A 56 16.85 -15.84 15.87
CA LYS A 56 17.85 -16.70 15.21
C LYS A 56 19.16 -15.94 14.99
N ASN A 57 20.22 -16.50 15.55
CA ASN A 57 21.63 -16.37 15.20
C ASN A 57 22.06 -15.00 14.61
N LYS A 58 22.71 -14.23 15.48
CA LYS A 58 23.39 -12.93 15.30
C LYS A 58 24.20 -12.78 14.00
N ALA A 59 23.55 -12.57 12.86
CA ALA A 59 24.23 -12.10 11.65
C ALA A 59 23.50 -10.98 10.91
N HIS A 60 22.15 -10.90 10.98
CA HIS A 60 21.38 -9.90 10.22
C HIS A 60 20.12 -9.42 10.96
N ILE A 61 20.24 -9.02 12.23
CA ILE A 61 19.14 -8.31 12.90
C ILE A 61 19.05 -6.92 12.26
N ARG A 62 17.98 -6.66 11.48
CA ARG A 62 17.55 -5.28 11.20
C ARG A 62 17.16 -4.69 12.55
N ASP A 63 17.65 -3.49 12.88
CA ASP A 63 17.59 -2.86 14.22
C ASP A 63 16.17 -2.74 14.84
N ASN A 64 15.10 -3.02 14.09
CA ASN A 64 13.69 -2.93 14.53
C ASN A 64 13.01 -4.29 14.81
N ALA A 65 13.75 -5.39 14.91
CA ALA A 65 13.13 -6.71 15.04
C ALA A 65 12.39 -6.95 16.37
N THR A 66 12.61 -6.15 17.43
CA THR A 66 12.09 -6.44 18.77
C THR A 66 10.61 -6.10 18.93
N GLU A 67 9.84 -7.01 19.53
CA GLU A 67 8.42 -6.82 19.80
C GLU A 67 8.18 -5.62 20.74
N HIS A 68 7.32 -4.70 20.32
CA HIS A 68 6.90 -3.54 21.12
C HIS A 68 5.44 -3.18 20.84
N LEU A 69 4.76 -2.65 21.87
CA LEU A 69 3.34 -2.30 21.76
C LEU A 69 3.19 -0.96 21.03
N VAL A 70 2.40 -0.95 19.96
CA VAL A 70 2.12 0.24 19.16
C VAL A 70 0.60 0.47 19.11
N PHE A 71 0.21 1.74 19.05
CA PHE A 71 -1.17 2.17 18.82
C PHE A 71 -1.26 2.83 17.44
N VAL A 72 -2.27 2.42 16.66
CA VAL A 72 -2.64 3.06 15.40
C VAL A 72 -4.08 3.56 15.49
N SER A 73 -4.32 4.79 15.02
CA SER A 73 -5.67 5.36 14.91
C SER A 73 -6.49 4.65 13.84
N ASP A 74 -7.78 4.97 13.72
CA ASP A 74 -8.57 4.55 12.55
C ASP A 74 -7.98 5.18 11.28
N PHE A 75 -7.87 4.40 10.19
CA PHE A 75 -7.39 4.88 8.90
C PHE A 75 -8.06 4.13 7.75
N TYR A 76 -7.84 4.60 6.53
CA TYR A 76 -8.16 3.84 5.32
C TYR A 76 -6.88 3.42 4.65
N ILE A 77 -6.83 2.25 4.03
CA ILE A 77 -5.64 1.74 3.33
C ILE A 77 -6.04 1.25 1.95
N GLY A 78 -5.16 1.37 0.94
CA GLY A 78 -5.43 0.83 -0.40
C GLY A 78 -5.78 -0.64 -0.32
N ARG A 79 -6.87 -1.07 -0.97
CA ARG A 79 -7.25 -2.50 -1.06
C ARG A 79 -6.19 -3.30 -1.82
N TYR A 80 -5.62 -2.64 -2.82
CA TYR A 80 -4.62 -3.16 -3.74
C TYR A 80 -3.46 -2.18 -3.79
N GLU A 81 -2.33 -2.71 -4.25
CA GLU A 81 -1.18 -1.97 -4.73
C GLU A 81 -1.59 -0.96 -5.83
N VAL A 82 -0.93 0.20 -5.91
CA VAL A 82 -1.17 1.16 -7.01
C VAL A 82 -0.82 0.50 -8.34
N THR A 83 -1.78 0.46 -9.26
CA THR A 83 -1.60 -0.20 -10.56
C THR A 83 -0.86 0.68 -11.57
N GLN A 84 -0.27 0.03 -12.57
CA GLN A 84 0.35 0.71 -13.72
C GLN A 84 -0.63 1.62 -14.46
N LYS A 85 -1.90 1.21 -14.59
CA LYS A 85 -2.97 2.03 -15.19
C LYS A 85 -3.13 3.35 -14.43
N LEU A 86 -3.35 3.28 -13.11
CA LEU A 86 -3.57 4.48 -12.30
C LEU A 86 -2.33 5.38 -12.29
N TRP A 87 -1.14 4.79 -12.16
CA TRP A 87 0.12 5.53 -12.25
C TRP A 87 0.22 6.28 -13.57
N LYS A 88 0.05 5.57 -14.71
CA LYS A 88 0.18 6.16 -16.04
C LYS A 88 -0.84 7.26 -16.30
N THR A 89 -2.06 7.12 -15.80
CA THR A 89 -3.10 8.16 -15.89
C THR A 89 -2.66 9.47 -15.23
N LEU A 90 -1.96 9.42 -14.09
CA LEU A 90 -1.58 10.62 -13.33
C LEU A 90 -0.17 11.13 -13.68
N MET A 91 0.75 10.23 -14.01
CA MET A 91 2.17 10.54 -14.19
C MET A 91 2.57 10.64 -15.66
N ALA A 92 1.71 10.23 -16.60
CA ALA A 92 1.95 10.24 -18.04
C ALA A 92 3.16 9.39 -18.51
N ASN A 93 3.70 8.56 -17.62
CA ASN A 93 4.74 7.57 -17.91
C ASN A 93 4.41 6.23 -17.24
N ASN A 94 5.19 5.18 -17.52
CA ASN A 94 5.13 3.92 -16.77
C ASN A 94 6.57 3.39 -16.60
N PRO A 95 7.16 3.50 -15.40
CA PRO A 95 8.55 3.11 -15.16
C PRO A 95 8.73 1.60 -14.97
N SER A 96 7.63 0.83 -14.90
CA SER A 96 7.70 -0.61 -14.67
C SER A 96 8.53 -1.31 -15.75
N SER A 97 9.34 -2.28 -15.34
CA SER A 97 10.11 -3.20 -16.18
C SER A 97 9.23 -3.93 -17.20
N LEU A 98 8.05 -4.39 -16.78
CA LEU A 98 7.00 -4.93 -17.63
C LEU A 98 5.82 -3.95 -17.67
N ASN A 99 5.83 -3.01 -18.62
CA ASN A 99 4.92 -1.85 -18.64
C ASN A 99 3.66 -2.02 -19.51
N GLU A 100 3.38 -3.25 -19.94
CA GLU A 100 2.27 -3.63 -20.83
C GLU A 100 1.06 -4.21 -20.09
N PHE A 101 1.11 -4.26 -18.75
CA PHE A 101 0.09 -4.89 -17.90
C PHE A 101 -0.61 -3.85 -17.00
N PRO A 102 -1.74 -3.26 -17.43
CA PRO A 102 -2.39 -2.15 -16.73
C PRO A 102 -2.79 -2.46 -15.28
N ASP A 103 -3.17 -3.71 -15.00
CA ASP A 103 -3.66 -4.15 -13.68
C ASP A 103 -2.56 -4.70 -12.77
N HIS A 104 -1.29 -4.71 -13.21
CA HIS A 104 -0.15 -5.06 -12.36
C HIS A 104 0.23 -3.86 -11.48
N PRO A 105 0.89 -4.08 -10.33
CA PRO A 105 1.44 -2.98 -9.56
C PRO A 105 2.47 -2.20 -10.40
N VAL A 106 2.50 -0.88 -10.19
CA VAL A 106 3.62 -0.08 -10.67
C VAL A 106 4.84 -0.36 -9.81
N GLU A 107 5.98 -0.55 -10.45
CA GLU A 107 7.28 -0.74 -9.79
C GLU A 107 8.38 0.06 -10.50
N SER A 108 9.62 -0.06 -10.02
CA SER A 108 10.75 0.75 -10.50
C SER A 108 10.56 2.26 -10.31
N VAL A 109 9.77 2.64 -9.30
CA VAL A 109 9.54 4.02 -8.89
C VAL A 109 10.47 4.43 -7.75
N SER A 110 10.86 5.70 -7.72
CA SER A 110 11.54 6.31 -6.59
C SER A 110 10.56 6.95 -5.60
N TRP A 111 11.00 7.13 -4.36
CA TRP A 111 10.21 7.82 -3.34
C TRP A 111 9.79 9.25 -3.73
N TYR A 112 10.62 9.95 -4.53
CA TYR A 112 10.30 11.28 -5.04
C TYR A 112 9.17 11.25 -6.09
N GLU A 113 9.15 10.24 -6.94
CA GLU A 113 8.07 10.04 -7.91
C GLU A 113 6.78 9.65 -7.20
N VAL A 114 6.86 8.82 -6.16
CA VAL A 114 5.73 8.48 -5.28
C VAL A 114 5.12 9.74 -4.65
N ARG A 115 5.94 10.64 -4.09
CA ARG A 115 5.47 11.93 -3.57
C ARG A 115 4.74 12.75 -4.63
N SER A 116 5.29 12.79 -5.84
CA SER A 116 4.71 13.53 -6.97
C SER A 116 3.37 12.92 -7.40
N PHE A 117 3.27 11.60 -7.44
CA PHE A 117 2.03 10.86 -7.71
C PHE A 117 0.96 11.19 -6.66
N ILE A 118 1.29 11.15 -5.36
CA ILE A 118 0.37 11.46 -4.27
C ILE A 118 -0.16 12.89 -4.37
N ILE A 119 0.72 13.86 -4.66
CA ILE A 119 0.32 15.26 -4.84
C ILE A 119 -0.72 15.39 -5.96
N LYS A 120 -0.47 14.79 -7.13
CA LYS A 120 -1.41 14.84 -8.26
C LYS A 120 -2.72 14.11 -7.95
N LEU A 121 -2.65 12.94 -7.31
CA LEU A 121 -3.83 12.20 -6.90
C LEU A 121 -4.69 13.03 -5.94
N ASN A 122 -4.08 13.73 -4.98
CA ASN A 122 -4.79 14.60 -4.04
C ASN A 122 -5.42 15.82 -4.73
N GLN A 123 -4.68 16.45 -5.65
CA GLN A 123 -5.17 17.57 -6.44
C GLN A 123 -6.43 17.20 -7.25
N ILE A 124 -6.42 16.05 -7.91
CA ILE A 124 -7.55 15.64 -8.75
C ILE A 124 -8.68 15.06 -7.91
N SER A 125 -8.39 14.24 -6.90
CA SER A 125 -9.44 13.58 -6.12
C SER A 125 -10.12 14.49 -5.09
N GLY A 126 -9.50 15.61 -4.71
CA GLY A 126 -9.91 16.43 -3.58
C GLY A 126 -9.77 15.71 -2.22
N LYS A 127 -9.02 14.60 -2.18
CA LYS A 127 -8.78 13.80 -0.98
C LYS A 127 -7.36 14.00 -0.45
N ASN A 128 -7.08 13.42 0.71
CA ASN A 128 -5.78 13.49 1.37
C ASN A 128 -5.15 12.11 1.49
N TYR A 129 -4.63 11.60 0.37
CA TYR A 129 -3.83 10.39 0.30
C TYR A 129 -2.40 10.62 0.79
N LEU A 130 -1.84 9.65 1.52
CA LEU A 130 -0.46 9.64 2.04
C LEU A 130 0.11 8.20 2.04
N LEU A 131 1.43 8.04 2.21
CA LEU A 131 2.00 6.71 2.50
C LEU A 131 1.66 6.27 3.92
N PRO A 132 1.42 4.97 4.20
CA PRO A 132 1.28 4.50 5.56
C PRO A 132 2.59 4.61 6.31
N THR A 133 2.48 4.77 7.62
CA THR A 133 3.58 4.46 8.52
C THR A 133 3.86 2.95 8.53
N GLU A 134 5.08 2.56 8.91
CA GLU A 134 5.44 1.15 9.07
C GLU A 134 4.46 0.42 10.03
N ALA A 135 4.00 1.11 11.08
CA ALA A 135 3.03 0.59 12.04
C ALA A 135 1.64 0.38 11.44
N GLU A 136 1.12 1.35 10.66
CA GLU A 136 -0.17 1.20 9.97
C GLU A 136 -0.12 0.07 8.94
N TRP A 137 1.00 -0.02 8.20
CA TRP A 137 1.22 -1.09 7.23
C TRP A 137 1.26 -2.46 7.90
N GLU A 138 2.06 -2.64 8.95
CA GLU A 138 2.17 -3.93 9.65
C GLU A 138 0.86 -4.32 10.35
N TYR A 139 0.16 -3.35 10.95
CA TYR A 139 -1.14 -3.59 11.57
C TYR A 139 -2.15 -4.11 10.54
N ALA A 140 -2.24 -3.44 9.39
CA ALA A 140 -3.12 -3.85 8.30
C ALA A 140 -2.69 -5.21 7.70
N ALA A 141 -1.40 -5.44 7.49
CA ALA A 141 -0.85 -6.70 6.97
C ALA A 141 -1.16 -7.89 7.88
N ARG A 142 -1.16 -7.68 9.20
CA ARG A 142 -1.53 -8.71 10.19
C ARG A 142 -3.03 -8.99 10.24
N GLY A 143 -3.88 -8.21 9.56
CA GLY A 143 -5.33 -8.33 9.58
C GLY A 143 -6.02 -7.45 10.63
N GLY A 144 -5.30 -6.48 11.21
CA GLY A 144 -5.84 -5.48 12.14
C GLY A 144 -6.58 -6.08 13.34
N ASP A 145 -7.72 -5.49 13.69
CA ASP A 145 -8.61 -5.96 14.75
C ASP A 145 -9.26 -7.33 14.46
N LYS A 146 -9.18 -7.81 13.21
CA LYS A 146 -9.69 -9.12 12.76
C LYS A 146 -8.57 -10.16 12.60
N SER A 147 -7.34 -9.84 13.03
CA SER A 147 -6.19 -10.73 12.88
C SER A 147 -6.45 -12.11 13.46
N LYS A 148 -6.14 -13.16 12.69
CA LYS A 148 -6.14 -14.55 13.18
C LYS A 148 -4.76 -15.06 13.56
N GLY A 149 -3.76 -14.17 13.63
CA GLY A 149 -2.38 -14.53 13.97
C GLY A 149 -1.70 -15.42 12.91
N TYR A 150 -2.06 -15.26 11.64
CA TYR A 150 -1.45 -16.03 10.56
C TYR A 150 0.01 -15.62 10.31
N LYS A 151 0.80 -16.58 9.82
CA LYS A 151 2.20 -16.37 9.44
C LYS A 151 2.37 -15.40 8.26
N TYR A 152 1.41 -15.37 7.34
CA TYR A 152 1.36 -14.46 6.21
C TYR A 152 0.01 -13.75 6.21
N SER A 153 -0.08 -12.60 5.55
CA SER A 153 -1.31 -11.81 5.48
C SER A 153 -2.46 -12.65 4.93
N GLY A 154 -3.40 -13.05 5.79
CA GLY A 154 -4.57 -13.86 5.43
C GLY A 154 -4.46 -15.39 5.43
N SER A 155 -3.28 -16.00 5.64
CA SER A 155 -3.14 -17.47 5.72
C SER A 155 -1.78 -17.94 6.26
N ASN A 156 -1.73 -19.15 6.83
CA ASN A 156 -0.46 -19.84 7.13
C ASN A 156 0.24 -20.46 5.90
N SER A 157 -0.31 -20.29 4.70
CA SER A 157 0.19 -20.88 3.46
C SER A 157 0.50 -19.75 2.48
N ILE A 158 1.78 -19.48 2.27
CA ILE A 158 2.27 -18.41 1.39
C ILE A 158 1.70 -18.53 -0.03
N HIS A 159 1.57 -19.76 -0.54
CA HIS A 159 1.07 -20.00 -1.89
C HIS A 159 -0.35 -19.46 -2.13
N ARG A 160 -1.17 -19.39 -1.07
CA ARG A 160 -2.56 -18.91 -1.15
C ARG A 160 -2.66 -17.39 -1.21
N VAL A 161 -1.70 -16.68 -0.64
CA VAL A 161 -1.81 -15.24 -0.35
C VAL A 161 -0.78 -14.41 -1.10
N ALA A 162 0.25 -15.03 -1.70
CA ALA A 162 1.38 -14.30 -2.26
C ALA A 162 1.79 -14.78 -3.66
N TRP A 163 2.21 -13.81 -4.47
CA TRP A 163 3.17 -14.02 -5.55
C TRP A 163 4.58 -13.82 -5.00
N TYR A 164 5.43 -14.83 -5.10
CA TYR A 164 6.78 -14.82 -4.52
C TYR A 164 7.73 -15.60 -5.44
N PHE A 165 9.02 -15.57 -5.15
CA PHE A 165 10.09 -16.15 -5.99
C PHE A 165 9.73 -17.50 -6.63
N ASN A 166 9.13 -18.45 -5.90
CA ASN A 166 8.85 -19.78 -6.45
C ASN A 166 7.62 -19.86 -7.37
N ASN A 167 6.70 -18.89 -7.34
CA ASN A 167 5.46 -18.95 -8.13
C ASN A 167 5.22 -17.71 -9.01
N SER A 168 6.03 -16.66 -8.89
CA SER A 168 5.86 -15.43 -9.65
C SER A 168 6.35 -15.53 -11.10
N LYS A 169 7.24 -16.48 -11.40
CA LYS A 169 7.92 -16.60 -12.70
C LYS A 169 8.70 -15.33 -13.08
N ASP A 170 9.37 -14.75 -12.08
CA ASP A 170 10.21 -13.55 -12.23
C ASP A 170 9.48 -12.31 -12.80
N GLN A 171 8.17 -12.22 -12.54
CA GLN A 171 7.34 -11.07 -12.92
C GLN A 171 6.33 -10.70 -11.82
N THR A 172 5.81 -9.48 -11.89
CA THR A 172 4.63 -9.07 -11.13
C THR A 172 3.37 -9.69 -11.74
N TRP A 173 2.29 -9.73 -10.97
CA TRP A 173 0.99 -10.20 -11.39
C TRP A 173 -0.07 -9.16 -11.15
N SER A 174 -1.22 -9.30 -11.81
CA SER A 174 -2.34 -8.42 -11.57
C SER A 174 -2.71 -8.43 -10.09
N VAL A 175 -3.02 -7.26 -9.55
CA VAL A 175 -3.39 -7.11 -8.15
C VAL A 175 -4.64 -7.91 -7.82
N GLY A 176 -4.75 -8.37 -6.58
CA GLY A 176 -5.96 -9.04 -6.08
C GLY A 176 -6.20 -10.46 -6.60
N LYS A 177 -5.19 -11.10 -7.20
CA LYS A 177 -5.32 -12.48 -7.74
C LYS A 177 -5.02 -13.59 -6.74
N LYS A 178 -4.48 -13.23 -5.57
CA LYS A 178 -4.32 -14.14 -4.43
C LYS A 178 -5.40 -13.87 -3.38
N LYS A 179 -5.44 -14.69 -2.33
CA LYS A 179 -6.42 -14.53 -1.26
C LYS A 179 -6.08 -13.29 -0.41
N ALA A 180 -7.06 -12.41 -0.20
CA ALA A 180 -6.96 -11.31 0.76
C ALA A 180 -6.82 -11.76 2.21
N ASN A 181 -6.39 -10.81 3.05
CA ASN A 181 -6.41 -10.95 4.50
C ASN A 181 -7.79 -10.71 5.11
N GLU A 182 -7.85 -10.75 6.43
CA GLU A 182 -9.07 -10.65 7.23
C GLU A 182 -9.78 -9.29 7.11
N LEU A 183 -9.06 -8.26 6.65
CA LEU A 183 -9.60 -6.94 6.35
C LEU A 183 -10.07 -6.81 4.89
N GLY A 184 -9.77 -7.79 4.04
CA GLY A 184 -10.05 -7.72 2.60
C GLY A 184 -8.97 -6.98 1.80
N ILE A 185 -7.77 -6.86 2.34
CA ILE A 185 -6.60 -6.24 1.67
C ILE A 185 -5.79 -7.35 1.01
N TYR A 186 -5.33 -7.10 -0.21
CA TYR A 186 -4.59 -8.07 -1.03
C TYR A 186 -3.10 -7.73 -1.05
N ASP A 187 -2.30 -8.72 -1.44
CA ASP A 187 -0.89 -8.56 -1.83
C ASP A 187 0.07 -7.97 -0.77
N MET A 188 -0.40 -7.72 0.46
CA MET A 188 0.43 -7.39 1.65
C MET A 188 1.50 -8.47 2.00
N THR A 189 1.53 -9.57 1.25
CA THR A 189 2.64 -10.52 1.22
C THR A 189 2.92 -10.83 -0.26
N GLY A 190 4.06 -10.37 -0.78
CA GLY A 190 4.51 -10.69 -2.14
C GLY A 190 4.06 -9.68 -3.19
N ASN A 191 4.09 -10.10 -4.46
CA ASN A 191 3.96 -9.27 -5.66
C ASN A 191 5.08 -8.23 -5.80
N VAL A 192 4.99 -7.07 -5.16
CA VAL A 192 6.11 -6.15 -5.01
C VAL A 192 6.34 -5.81 -3.53
N LEU A 193 7.56 -5.38 -3.20
CA LEU A 193 7.82 -4.84 -1.87
C LEU A 193 7.07 -3.52 -1.71
N GLU A 194 6.80 -3.10 -0.46
CA GLU A 194 6.11 -1.86 -0.04
C GLU A 194 6.96 -1.06 0.95
#